data_AF-A0A957KNB9-F1
#
_entry.id   AF-A0A957KNB9-F1
#
_cell.length_a   1.000
_cell.length_b   1.000
_cell.length_c   1.000
_cell.angle_alpha   90.00
_cell.angle_beta   90.00
_cell.angle_gamma   90.00
#
_symmetry.space_group_name_H-M   'P 1'
#
loop_
_entity.id
_entity.type
_entity.pdbx_description
1 polymer ?
#
loop_
_entity_poly.entity_id
_entity_poly.type
_entity_poly.pdbx_seq_one_letter_code
_entity_poly.pdbx_strand_id
1 'polypeptide(L)'
;NCRQIRLKNPILTNEQLAKLAYVKERGFRAQKLPMLFPVNSGPEGLEKALNYLFMLADEAIEQGVNIFVLSDRGVSRDMAPIPALLATAGLHHHLIRRETRTQCAIVVESGEPREVHHFALLIGYGATAVNPYMAYETLYDMIDQGLVT
;
A
#
# COMPACT_ATOMS: atom_id res chain seq x y z
N ASN A 1 -3.56 25.36 -7.81
CA ASN A 1 -4.06 23.99 -7.60
C ASN A 1 -3.78 23.16 -8.86
N CYS A 2 -2.50 22.86 -9.12
CA CYS A 2 -2.05 22.38 -10.44
C CYS A 2 -0.86 21.39 -10.36
N ARG A 3 -0.54 20.86 -9.18
CA ARG A 3 0.56 19.90 -9.01
C ARG A 3 -0.04 18.56 -8.66
N GLN A 4 -0.01 17.64 -9.61
CA GLN A 4 -0.49 16.28 -9.47
C GLN A 4 0.48 15.34 -10.18
N ILE A 5 0.77 14.20 -9.57
CA ILE A 5 1.46 13.10 -10.25
C ILE A 5 0.39 12.27 -10.96
N ARG A 6 0.44 12.25 -12.30
CA ARG A 6 -0.49 11.48 -13.11
C ARG A 6 0.10 10.12 -13.46
N LEU A 7 -0.64 9.06 -13.12
CA LEU A 7 -0.32 7.69 -13.52
C LEU A 7 -1.07 7.35 -14.81
N LYS A 8 -0.47 6.54 -15.68
CA LYS A 8 -1.12 6.06 -16.91
C LYS A 8 -2.18 4.99 -16.62
N ASN A 9 -1.89 4.13 -15.66
CA ASN A 9 -2.75 3.06 -15.17
C ASN A 9 -2.53 2.91 -13.66
N PRO A 10 -3.45 2.23 -12.93
CA PRO A 10 -3.34 2.09 -11.49
C PRO A 10 -2.40 0.96 -11.05
N ILE A 11 -1.83 0.19 -11.99
CA ILE A 11 -0.94 -0.94 -11.69
C ILE A 11 0.51 -0.47 -11.88
N LEU A 12 1.30 -0.52 -10.82
CA LEU A 12 2.65 0.00 -10.80
C LEU A 12 3.68 -1.12 -10.88
N THR A 13 4.73 -0.92 -11.67
CA THR A 13 5.95 -1.74 -11.59
C THR A 13 6.75 -1.37 -10.33
N ASN A 14 7.67 -2.25 -9.92
CA ASN A 14 8.56 -2.01 -8.78
C ASN A 14 9.37 -0.70 -8.95
N GLU A 15 9.81 -0.41 -10.18
CA GLU A 15 10.52 0.85 -10.50
C GLU A 15 9.63 2.09 -10.37
N GLN A 16 8.38 2.00 -10.83
CA GLN A 16 7.42 3.11 -10.72
C GLN A 16 7.08 3.39 -9.25
N LEU A 17 6.90 2.34 -8.46
CA LEU A 17 6.70 2.48 -7.02
C LEU A 17 7.93 3.12 -6.35
N ALA A 18 9.14 2.70 -6.69
CA ALA A 18 10.37 3.30 -6.16
C ALA A 18 10.45 4.80 -6.48
N LYS A 19 10.09 5.21 -7.71
CA LYS A 19 10.05 6.64 -8.09
C LYS A 19 9.05 7.43 -7.25
N LEU A 20 7.90 6.86 -6.90
CA LEU A 20 6.92 7.50 -6.01
C LEU A 20 7.40 7.55 -4.55
N ALA A 21 7.97 6.45 -4.05
CA ALA A 21 8.45 6.35 -2.67
C ALA A 21 9.61 7.32 -2.38
N TYR A 22 10.44 7.59 -3.39
CA TYR A 22 11.58 8.52 -3.29
C TYR A 22 11.35 9.83 -4.07
N VAL A 23 10.08 10.25 -4.22
CA VAL A 23 9.74 11.48 -4.94
C VAL A 23 10.43 12.70 -4.33
N LYS A 24 11.14 13.48 -5.16
CA LYS A 24 11.83 14.72 -4.77
C LYS A 24 11.11 15.99 -5.24
N GLU A 25 9.94 15.83 -5.83
CA GLU A 25 9.16 16.93 -6.39
C GLU A 25 8.55 17.79 -5.29
N ARG A 26 8.67 19.11 -5.44
CA ARG A 26 8.22 20.07 -4.42
C ARG A 26 6.71 19.95 -4.16
N GLY A 27 6.37 19.59 -2.93
CA GLY A 27 4.99 19.44 -2.47
C GLY A 27 4.50 18.00 -2.51
N PHE A 28 5.36 17.03 -2.86
CA PHE A 28 5.08 15.61 -2.68
C PHE A 28 6.03 15.04 -1.64
N ARG A 29 5.46 14.29 -0.70
CA ARG A 29 6.22 13.58 0.31
C ARG A 29 5.56 12.23 0.51
N ALA A 30 6.34 11.17 0.29
CA ALA A 30 5.89 9.80 0.45
C ALA A 30 6.40 9.22 1.76
N GLN A 31 5.58 8.37 2.38
CA GLN A 31 5.98 7.55 3.52
C GLN A 31 5.47 6.14 3.32
N LYS A 32 6.35 5.16 3.58
CA LYS A 32 5.97 3.76 3.63
C LYS A 32 5.40 3.45 5.01
N LEU A 33 4.20 2.89 5.03
CA LEU A 33 3.51 2.46 6.24
C LEU A 33 3.46 0.92 6.23
N PRO A 34 4.15 0.24 7.15
CA PRO A 34 4.13 -1.22 7.21
C PRO A 34 2.73 -1.70 7.64
N MET A 35 2.20 -2.70 6.94
CA MET A 35 0.95 -3.38 7.29
C MET A 35 1.24 -4.79 7.82
N LEU A 36 2.12 -4.88 8.82
CA LEU A 36 2.55 -6.12 9.45
C LEU A 36 2.24 -6.10 10.94
N PHE A 37 2.02 -7.27 11.53
CA PHE A 37 1.81 -7.43 12.96
C PHE A 37 2.44 -8.73 13.50
N PRO A 38 2.87 -8.77 14.77
CA PRO A 38 3.47 -9.97 15.33
C PRO A 38 2.46 -11.13 15.41
N VAL A 39 2.86 -12.32 14.97
CA VAL A 39 2.00 -13.52 14.96
C VAL A 39 1.52 -13.90 16.37
N ASN A 40 2.34 -13.63 17.38
CA ASN A 40 2.07 -13.94 18.79
C ASN A 40 1.20 -12.90 19.51
N SER A 41 0.62 -11.93 18.81
CA SER A 41 -0.18 -10.82 19.40
C SER A 41 -1.55 -11.25 19.95
N GLY A 42 -1.93 -12.52 19.80
CA GLY A 42 -3.22 -13.04 20.22
C GLY A 42 -4.41 -12.54 19.36
N PRO A 43 -5.66 -12.80 19.79
CA PRO A 43 -6.86 -12.51 18.99
C PRO A 43 -7.04 -11.04 18.61
N GLU A 44 -6.56 -10.12 19.45
CA GLU A 44 -6.67 -8.67 19.25
C GLU A 44 -5.53 -8.09 18.40
N GLY A 45 -4.56 -8.91 18.00
CA GLY A 45 -3.35 -8.46 17.31
C GLY A 45 -3.64 -7.68 16.03
N LEU A 46 -4.57 -8.19 15.23
CA LEU A 46 -4.97 -7.57 13.97
C LEU A 46 -5.66 -6.22 14.18
N GLU A 47 -6.55 -6.12 15.17
CA GLU A 47 -7.25 -4.88 15.49
C GLU A 47 -6.27 -3.81 15.98
N LYS A 48 -5.34 -4.18 16.87
CA LYS A 48 -4.28 -3.27 17.35
C LYS A 48 -3.39 -2.79 16.20
N ALA A 49 -3.05 -3.68 15.27
CA ALA A 49 -2.24 -3.34 14.10
C ALA A 49 -2.96 -2.38 13.15
N LEU A 50 -4.26 -2.54 12.92
CA LEU A 50 -5.07 -1.60 12.15
C LEU A 50 -5.14 -0.22 12.82
N ASN A 51 -5.41 -0.18 14.12
CA ASN A 51 -5.44 1.07 14.87
C ASN A 51 -4.08 1.77 14.85
N TYR A 52 -2.99 1.01 14.97
CA TYR A 52 -1.63 1.52 14.85
C TYR A 52 -1.35 2.08 13.45
N LEU A 53 -1.79 1.39 12.38
CA LEU A 53 -1.69 1.89 11.02
C LEU A 53 -2.43 3.22 10.82
N PHE A 54 -3.63 3.37 11.41
CA PHE A 54 -4.41 4.61 11.36
C PHE A 54 -3.70 5.76 12.08
N MET A 55 -3.14 5.49 13.25
CA MET A 55 -2.35 6.45 14.02
C MET A 55 -1.12 6.91 13.22
N LEU A 56 -0.35 5.99 12.65
CA LEU A 56 0.80 6.32 11.80
C LEU A 56 0.42 7.17 10.59
N ALA A 57 -0.72 6.87 9.96
CA ALA A 57 -1.20 7.65 8.84
C ALA A 57 -1.59 9.07 9.26
N ASP A 58 -2.29 9.24 10.38
CA ASP A 58 -2.66 10.56 10.91
C ASP A 58 -1.41 11.40 11.24
N GLU A 59 -0.42 10.81 11.93
CA GLU A 59 0.86 11.46 12.21
C GLU A 59 1.61 11.87 10.92
N ALA A 60 1.57 11.01 9.90
CA ALA A 60 2.20 11.30 8.62
C ALA A 60 1.54 12.51 7.92
N ILE A 61 0.21 12.63 7.98
CA ILE A 61 -0.51 13.80 7.44
C ILE A 61 -0.08 15.08 8.16
N GLU A 62 0.00 15.05 9.49
CA GLU A 62 0.45 16.20 10.28
C GLU A 62 1.88 16.64 9.91
N GLN A 63 2.73 15.69 9.50
CA GLN A 63 4.08 15.95 8.97
C GLN A 63 4.12 16.36 7.49
N GLY A 64 2.96 16.56 6.86
CA GLY A 64 2.83 16.99 5.46
C GLY A 64 3.09 15.87 4.44
N VAL A 65 2.99 14.61 4.83
CA VAL A 65 3.04 13.46 3.91
C VAL A 65 1.72 13.35 3.18
N ASN A 66 1.79 13.19 1.86
CA ASN A 66 0.61 13.10 0.99
C ASN A 66 0.60 11.90 0.05
N ILE A 67 1.57 10.99 0.20
CA ILE A 67 1.57 9.70 -0.50
C ILE A 67 1.89 8.61 0.55
N PHE A 68 0.93 7.73 0.81
CA PHE A 68 1.13 6.58 1.65
C PHE A 68 1.40 5.36 0.81
N VAL A 69 2.46 4.63 1.15
CA VAL A 69 2.75 3.32 0.58
C VAL A 69 2.46 2.29 1.65
N LEU A 70 1.26 1.69 1.64
CA LEU A 70 0.92 0.55 2.48
C LEU A 70 1.71 -0.65 1.99
N SER A 71 2.51 -1.26 2.87
CA SER A 71 3.46 -2.30 2.45
C SER A 71 3.39 -3.52 3.35
N ASP A 72 3.16 -4.69 2.76
CA ASP A 72 3.32 -5.98 3.43
C ASP A 72 4.74 -6.54 3.27
N ARG A 73 5.69 -5.77 2.71
CA ARG A 73 7.08 -6.23 2.65
C ARG A 73 7.62 -6.39 4.06
N GLY A 74 8.22 -7.56 4.33
CA GLY A 74 8.72 -7.93 5.66
C GLY A 74 7.90 -9.02 6.36
N VAL A 75 6.91 -9.62 5.68
CA VAL A 75 6.30 -10.87 6.14
C VAL A 75 7.40 -11.87 6.48
N SER A 76 7.29 -12.47 7.66
CA SER A 76 8.22 -13.45 8.17
C SER A 76 7.48 -14.48 9.02
N ARG A 77 8.20 -15.42 9.62
CA ARG A 77 7.61 -16.38 10.58
C ARG A 77 7.03 -15.69 11.82
N ASP A 78 7.54 -14.51 12.16
CA ASP A 78 7.17 -13.77 13.36
C ASP A 78 6.23 -12.60 13.05
N MET A 79 6.16 -12.15 11.79
CA MET A 79 5.36 -11.00 11.35
C MET A 79 4.39 -11.40 10.25
N ALA A 80 3.09 -11.37 10.55
CA ALA A 80 2.02 -11.62 9.59
C ALA A 80 1.57 -10.32 8.89
N PRO A 81 1.12 -10.40 7.62
CA PRO A 81 0.54 -9.26 6.93
C PRO A 81 -0.90 -9.01 7.38
N ILE A 82 -1.26 -7.74 7.54
CA ILE A 82 -2.66 -7.30 7.52
C ILE A 82 -3.14 -7.48 6.08
N PRO A 83 -4.30 -8.14 5.84
CA PRO A 83 -4.84 -8.29 4.50
C PRO A 83 -4.93 -6.94 3.79
N ALA A 84 -4.38 -6.84 2.57
CA ALA A 84 -4.16 -5.55 1.91
C ALA A 84 -5.48 -4.80 1.67
N LEU A 85 -6.54 -5.53 1.34
CA LEU A 85 -7.89 -4.97 1.18
C LEU A 85 -8.43 -4.41 2.50
N LEU A 86 -8.22 -5.11 3.62
CA LEU A 86 -8.67 -4.68 4.94
C LEU A 86 -7.92 -3.43 5.40
N ALA A 87 -6.59 -3.40 5.25
CA ALA A 87 -5.76 -2.24 5.54
C ALA A 87 -6.18 -1.03 4.71
N THR A 88 -6.38 -1.22 3.40
CA THR A 88 -6.77 -0.16 2.46
C THR A 88 -8.15 0.39 2.79
N ALA A 89 -9.17 -0.47 2.91
CA ALA A 89 -10.54 -0.06 3.20
C ALA A 89 -10.65 0.60 4.57
N GLY A 90 -10.02 0.00 5.59
CA GLY A 90 -9.98 0.53 6.95
C GLY A 90 -9.39 1.94 6.99
N LEU A 91 -8.21 2.12 6.38
CA LEU A 91 -7.54 3.42 6.34
C LEU A 91 -8.33 4.44 5.50
N HIS A 92 -8.85 4.03 4.34
CA HIS A 92 -9.65 4.89 3.49
C HIS A 92 -10.86 5.47 4.25
N HIS A 93 -11.62 4.62 4.96
CA HIS A 93 -12.76 5.05 5.74
C HIS A 93 -12.37 5.84 6.99
N HIS A 94 -11.24 5.51 7.64
CA HIS A 94 -10.69 6.30 8.74
C HIS A 94 -10.41 7.73 8.30
N LEU A 95 -9.68 7.90 7.20
CA LEU A 95 -9.33 9.21 6.65
C LEU A 95 -10.56 10.00 6.16
N ILE A 96 -11.63 9.32 5.72
CA ILE A 96 -12.91 9.99 5.42
C ILE A 96 -13.53 10.54 6.70
N ARG A 97 -13.61 9.73 7.78
CA ARG A 97 -14.17 10.18 9.07
C ARG A 97 -13.36 11.31 9.70
N ARG A 98 -12.06 11.38 9.39
CA ARG A 98 -11.14 12.45 9.83
C ARG A 98 -11.12 13.65 8.89
N GLU A 99 -11.85 13.61 7.76
CA GLU A 99 -11.85 14.65 6.72
C GLU A 99 -10.48 14.92 6.08
N THR A 100 -9.54 13.96 6.19
CA THR A 100 -8.16 14.07 5.71
C THR A 100 -7.90 13.28 4.42
N ARG A 101 -8.87 12.49 3.93
CA ARG A 101 -8.69 11.65 2.72
C ARG A 101 -8.30 12.43 1.47
N THR A 102 -8.73 13.67 1.31
CA THR A 102 -8.40 14.51 0.14
C THR A 102 -6.96 15.00 0.14
N GLN A 103 -6.26 14.90 1.27
CA GLN A 103 -4.90 15.41 1.45
C GLN A 103 -3.82 14.41 1.04
N CYS A 104 -4.17 13.14 0.82
CA CYS A 104 -3.22 12.07 0.57
C CYS A 104 -3.67 11.07 -0.52
N ALA A 105 -2.72 10.37 -1.10
CA ALA A 105 -2.93 9.21 -1.96
C ALA A 105 -2.55 7.93 -1.22
N ILE A 106 -3.28 6.83 -1.48
CA ILE A 106 -2.99 5.52 -0.88
C ILE A 106 -2.47 4.62 -2.00
N VAL A 107 -1.22 4.20 -1.91
CA VAL A 107 -0.58 3.24 -2.82
C VAL A 107 -0.38 1.95 -2.04
N VAL A 108 -0.72 0.82 -2.66
CA VAL A 108 -0.63 -0.50 -2.02
C VAL A 108 0.52 -1.28 -2.65
N GLU A 109 1.55 -1.59 -1.87
CA GLU A 109 2.62 -2.53 -2.20
C GLU A 109 2.31 -3.86 -1.52
N SER A 110 1.85 -4.85 -2.29
CA SER A 110 1.38 -6.11 -1.71
C SER A 110 1.72 -7.34 -2.55
N GLY A 111 1.93 -8.46 -1.87
CA GLY A 111 2.09 -9.77 -2.48
C GLY A 111 0.78 -10.51 -2.77
N GLU A 112 -0.36 -10.02 -2.26
CA GLU A 112 -1.68 -10.66 -2.41
C GLU A 112 -2.37 -10.46 -3.78
N PRO A 113 -2.28 -9.29 -4.44
CA PRO A 113 -3.02 -9.03 -5.67
C PRO A 113 -2.43 -9.78 -6.87
N ARG A 114 -3.24 -10.64 -7.50
CA ARG A 114 -2.85 -11.45 -8.67
C ARG A 114 -3.96 -11.59 -9.71
N GLU A 115 -5.21 -11.44 -9.28
CA GLU A 115 -6.40 -11.54 -10.15
C GLU A 115 -7.04 -10.17 -10.35
N VAL A 116 -7.72 -9.98 -11.49
CA VAL A 116 -8.40 -8.72 -11.85
C VAL A 116 -9.33 -8.26 -10.72
N HIS A 117 -10.00 -9.20 -10.04
CA HIS A 117 -10.89 -8.89 -8.93
C HIS A 117 -10.16 -8.23 -7.75
N HIS A 118 -8.94 -8.68 -7.41
CA HIS A 118 -8.17 -8.08 -6.31
C HIS A 118 -7.84 -6.61 -6.62
N PHE A 119 -7.43 -6.31 -7.85
CA PHE A 119 -7.15 -4.94 -8.28
C PHE A 119 -8.41 -4.08 -8.26
N ALA A 120 -9.54 -4.61 -8.78
CA ALA A 120 -10.81 -3.90 -8.80
C ALA A 120 -11.29 -3.55 -7.40
N LEU A 121 -11.21 -4.49 -6.45
CA LEU A 121 -11.56 -4.25 -5.05
C LEU A 121 -10.64 -3.22 -4.39
N LEU A 122 -9.31 -3.36 -4.52
CA LEU A 122 -8.37 -2.41 -3.90
C LEU A 122 -8.63 -0.97 -4.39
N ILE A 123 -8.80 -0.79 -5.69
CA ILE A 123 -9.08 0.53 -6.28
C ILE A 123 -10.46 1.02 -5.83
N GLY A 124 -11.48 0.16 -5.85
CA GLY A 124 -12.84 0.50 -5.42
C GLY A 124 -12.93 0.91 -3.96
N TYR A 125 -12.09 0.33 -3.09
CA TYR A 125 -12.02 0.65 -1.66
C TYR A 125 -11.01 1.74 -1.31
N GLY A 126 -10.47 2.45 -2.30
CA GLY A 126 -9.77 3.72 -2.08
C GLY A 126 -8.26 3.71 -2.35
N ALA A 127 -7.68 2.61 -2.85
CA ALA A 127 -6.33 2.61 -3.38
C ALA A 127 -6.26 3.46 -4.65
N THR A 128 -5.27 4.35 -4.70
CA THR A 128 -4.94 5.15 -5.88
C THR A 128 -4.13 4.35 -6.89
N ALA A 129 -3.26 3.46 -6.41
CA ALA A 129 -2.46 2.58 -7.23
C ALA A 129 -2.03 1.33 -6.46
N VAL A 130 -1.70 0.25 -7.18
CA VAL A 130 -1.33 -1.05 -6.62
C VAL A 130 -0.05 -1.54 -7.30
N ASN A 131 0.94 -1.93 -6.51
CA ASN A 131 2.15 -2.62 -6.94
C ASN A 131 2.07 -4.08 -6.46
N PRO A 132 1.75 -5.04 -7.36
CA PRO A 132 1.70 -6.45 -7.04
C PRO A 132 3.10 -7.07 -7.12
N TYR A 133 4.00 -6.70 -6.20
CA TYR A 133 5.42 -7.07 -6.35
C TYR A 133 5.64 -8.57 -6.45
N MET A 134 4.94 -9.38 -5.65
CA MET A 134 5.15 -10.83 -5.67
C MET A 134 4.64 -11.48 -6.95
N ALA A 135 3.58 -10.95 -7.55
CA ALA A 135 3.13 -11.41 -8.88
C ALA A 135 4.21 -11.15 -9.94
N TYR A 136 4.90 -10.00 -9.89
CA TYR A 136 6.04 -9.75 -10.77
C TYR A 136 7.22 -10.68 -10.47
N GLU A 137 7.59 -10.89 -9.20
CA GLU A 137 8.67 -11.83 -8.84
C GLU A 137 8.37 -13.25 -9.34
N THR A 138 7.13 -13.73 -9.20
CA THR A 138 6.71 -15.03 -9.73
C THR A 138 6.80 -15.09 -11.25
N LEU A 139 6.41 -14.02 -11.96
CA LEU A 139 6.54 -13.98 -13.42
C LEU A 139 8.01 -14.03 -13.86
N TYR A 140 8.91 -13.31 -13.18
CA TYR A 140 10.35 -13.37 -13.49
C TYR A 140 10.92 -14.77 -13.23
N ASP A 141 10.57 -15.40 -12.11
CA ASP A 141 10.98 -16.78 -11.81
C ASP A 141 10.49 -17.77 -12.88
N MET A 142 9.26 -17.62 -13.37
CA MET A 142 8.73 -18.46 -14.45
C MET A 142 9.45 -18.24 -15.79
N ILE A 143 9.87 -17.01 -16.09
CA ILE A 143 10.67 -16.68 -17.28
C ILE A 143 12.07 -17.30 -17.18
N ASP A 144 12.71 -17.18 -16.01
CA ASP A 144 14.03 -17.76 -15.74
C ASP A 144 14.00 -19.30 -15.85
N GLN A 145 12.88 -19.92 -15.46
CA GLN A 145 12.63 -21.36 -15.63
C GLN A 145 12.22 -21.75 -17.07
N GLY A 146 12.00 -20.78 -17.96
CA GLY A 146 11.58 -21.01 -19.34
C GLY A 146 10.14 -21.51 -19.50
N LEU A 147 9.28 -21.32 -18.48
CA LEU A 147 7.86 -21.71 -18.51
C LEU A 147 7.01 -20.72 -19.31
N VAL A 148 7.46 -19.47 -19.40
CA VAL A 148 6.78 -18.35 -20.08
C VAL A 148 7.85 -17.47 -20.74
N THR A 149 7.50 -16.81 -21.85
CA THR A 149 8.40 -15.94 -22.64
C THR A 149 7.91 -14.50 -22.67
#